data_AF-A0A7S4IWR8-F1
#
_entry.id   AF-A0A7S4IWR8-F1
#
_cell.length_a   1.000
_cell.length_b   1.000
_cell.length_c   1.000
_cell.angle_alpha   90.00
_cell.angle_beta   90.00
_cell.angle_gamma   90.00
#
_symmetry.space_group_name_H-M   'P 1'
#
loop_
_entity.id
_entity.type
_entity.pdbx_description
1 polymer ?
#
loop_
_entity_poly.entity_id
_entity_poly.type
_entity_poly.pdbx_seq_one_letter_code
_entity_poly.pdbx_strand_id
1 'polypeptide(L)'
;ICATENAISALGKVIQYHKKSLDIGSEIQKWISYLPTASKDEETDVIFNQFCNFAKLYPAHVFGENFEVLGHMLTLITDAFQSPQVTHETQELLTQTLQDIHTNSPP
;
A
#
# COMPACT_ATOMS: atom_id res chain seq x y z
N ILE A 1 -11.79 9.51 12.67
CA ILE A 1 -11.96 9.11 11.25
C ILE A 1 -12.11 10.35 10.39
N CYS A 2 -11.13 10.60 9.53
CA CYS A 2 -11.12 11.63 8.51
C CYS A 2 -11.79 11.10 7.24
N ALA A 3 -12.59 11.94 6.59
CA ALA A 3 -13.41 11.51 5.45
C ALA A 3 -12.58 11.02 4.26
N THR A 4 -11.42 11.66 4.03
CA THR A 4 -10.51 11.31 2.92
C THR A 4 -9.90 9.92 3.13
N GLU A 5 -9.33 9.65 4.31
CA GLU A 5 -8.70 8.38 4.65
C GLU A 5 -9.71 7.23 4.64
N ASN A 6 -10.91 7.45 5.16
CA ASN A 6 -12.00 6.48 5.06
C ASN A 6 -12.41 6.20 3.61
N ALA A 7 -12.45 7.22 2.74
CA ALA A 7 -12.74 7.02 1.33
C ALA A 7 -11.62 6.24 0.61
N ILE A 8 -10.35 6.50 0.93
CA ILE A 8 -9.20 5.76 0.41
C ILE A 8 -9.28 4.29 0.85
N SER A 9 -9.52 4.03 2.13
CA SER A 9 -9.71 2.67 2.68
C SER A 9 -10.88 1.95 2.03
N ALA A 10 -12.01 2.62 1.83
CA ALA A 10 -13.19 2.08 1.14
C ALA A 10 -12.87 1.72 -0.32
N LEU A 11 -12.17 2.59 -1.05
CA LEU A 11 -11.73 2.30 -2.42
C LEU A 11 -10.81 1.07 -2.46
N GLY A 12 -9.86 0.97 -1.51
CA GLY A 12 -9.00 -0.21 -1.38
C GLY A 12 -9.80 -1.50 -1.18
N LYS A 13 -10.84 -1.48 -0.33
CA LYS A 13 -11.77 -2.61 -0.15
C LYS A 13 -12.49 -2.97 -1.45
N VAL A 14 -12.99 -1.97 -2.19
CA VAL A 14 -13.64 -2.19 -3.48
C VAL A 14 -12.69 -2.87 -4.47
N ILE A 15 -11.45 -2.40 -4.59
CA ILE A 15 -10.43 -3.01 -5.46
C ILE A 15 -10.17 -4.48 -5.06
N GLN A 16 -10.03 -4.75 -3.75
CA GLN A 16 -9.76 -6.10 -3.24
C GLN A 16 -10.89 -7.09 -3.53
N TYR A 17 -12.15 -6.69 -3.31
CA TYR A 17 -13.29 -7.61 -3.35
C TYR A 17 -14.02 -7.63 -4.70
N HIS A 18 -13.93 -6.57 -5.51
CA HIS A 18 -14.63 -6.46 -6.80
C HIS A 18 -13.71 -6.52 -8.02
N LYS A 19 -12.50 -7.08 -7.86
CA LYS A 19 -11.46 -7.13 -8.90
C LYS A 19 -11.86 -7.65 -10.28
N LYS A 20 -12.88 -8.50 -10.37
CA LYS A 20 -13.37 -9.04 -11.66
C LYS A 20 -14.08 -8.01 -12.53
N SER A 21 -14.51 -6.89 -11.94
CA SER A 21 -15.28 -5.84 -12.63
C SER A 21 -14.47 -4.58 -12.88
N LEU A 22 -13.18 -4.58 -12.57
CA LEU A 22 -12.31 -3.42 -12.57
C LEU A 22 -11.05 -3.71 -13.40
N ASP A 23 -10.49 -2.67 -14.00
CA ASP A 23 -9.11 -2.71 -14.48
C ASP A 23 -8.17 -2.56 -13.28
N ILE A 24 -7.66 -3.67 -12.78
CA ILE A 24 -6.92 -3.70 -11.51
C ILE A 24 -5.63 -2.90 -11.55
N GLY A 25 -4.95 -2.88 -12.70
CA GLY A 25 -3.69 -2.14 -12.82
C GLY A 25 -3.91 -0.65 -12.61
N SER A 26 -4.86 -0.07 -13.35
CA SER A 26 -5.14 1.36 -13.26
C SER A 26 -5.76 1.77 -11.92
N GLU A 27 -6.65 0.96 -11.35
CA GLU A 27 -7.26 1.26 -10.05
C GLU A 27 -6.26 1.19 -8.89
N ILE A 28 -5.33 0.23 -8.89
CA ILE A 28 -4.25 0.17 -7.89
C ILE A 28 -3.34 1.40 -7.99
N GLN A 29 -2.90 1.74 -9.20
CA GLN A 29 -2.05 2.91 -9.41
C GLN A 29 -2.73 4.21 -8.95
N LYS A 30 -4.02 4.35 -9.26
CA LYS A 30 -4.83 5.48 -8.80
C LYS A 30 -4.96 5.50 -7.28
N TRP A 31 -5.24 4.35 -6.66
CA TRP A 31 -5.33 4.25 -5.21
C TRP A 31 -4.00 4.61 -4.51
N ILE A 32 -2.87 4.13 -5.02
CA ILE A 32 -1.52 4.45 -4.51
C ILE A 32 -1.23 5.95 -4.62
N SER A 33 -1.72 6.62 -5.67
CA SER A 33 -1.51 8.07 -5.86
C SER A 33 -2.13 8.94 -4.76
N TYR A 34 -3.02 8.38 -3.93
CA TYR A 34 -3.59 9.06 -2.76
C TYR A 34 -2.73 8.93 -1.49
N LEU A 35 -1.59 8.24 -1.58
CA LEU A 35 -0.69 8.00 -0.45
C LEU A 35 0.59 8.86 -0.54
N PRO A 36 1.23 9.20 0.61
CA PRO A 36 0.80 8.90 1.97
C PRO A 36 -0.43 9.72 2.38
N THR A 37 -1.22 9.21 3.33
CA THR A 37 -2.35 9.95 3.88
C THR A 37 -1.89 11.12 4.74
N ALA A 38 -2.64 12.22 4.69
CA ALA A 38 -2.36 13.42 5.47
C ALA A 38 -2.68 13.22 6.95
N SER A 39 -3.79 12.52 7.25
CA SER A 39 -4.19 12.19 8.61
C SER A 39 -3.62 10.83 9.00
N LYS A 40 -3.09 10.74 10.22
CA LYS A 40 -2.71 9.48 10.86
C LYS A 40 -3.83 9.09 11.83
N ASP A 41 -4.91 8.54 11.30
CA ASP A 41 -6.07 8.06 12.07
C ASP A 41 -6.25 6.54 11.96
N GLU A 42 -7.37 6.02 12.48
CA GLU A 42 -7.70 4.59 12.52
C GLU A 42 -7.66 3.88 11.15
N GLU A 43 -7.90 4.59 10.04
CA GLU A 43 -7.86 4.00 8.70
C GLU A 43 -6.43 3.81 8.18
N THR A 44 -5.45 4.44 8.83
CA THR A 44 -4.03 4.33 8.46
C THR A 44 -3.55 2.89 8.48
N ASP A 45 -3.90 2.11 9.50
CA ASP A 45 -3.54 0.70 9.60
C ASP A 45 -4.15 -0.13 8.45
N VAL A 46 -5.43 0.09 8.18
CA VAL A 46 -6.17 -0.58 7.10
C VAL A 46 -5.53 -0.27 5.75
N ILE A 47 -5.19 0.98 5.50
CA ILE A 47 -4.55 1.43 4.26
C ILE A 47 -3.18 0.77 4.09
N PHE A 48 -2.36 0.67 5.13
CA PHE A 48 -1.07 0.00 5.04
C PHE A 48 -1.19 -1.52 4.89
N ASN A 49 -2.18 -2.14 5.51
CA ASN A 49 -2.50 -3.55 5.27
C ASN A 49 -2.90 -3.78 3.80
N GLN A 50 -3.74 -2.90 3.24
CA GLN A 50 -4.11 -2.91 1.82
C GLN A 50 -2.90 -2.74 0.91
N PHE A 51 -2.01 -1.81 1.24
CA PHE A 51 -0.75 -1.60 0.51
C PHE A 51 0.09 -2.88 0.47
N CYS A 52 0.32 -3.54 1.60
CA CYS A 52 1.07 -4.81 1.65
C CYS A 52 0.40 -5.90 0.80
N ASN A 53 -0.93 -5.98 0.83
CA ASN A 53 -1.68 -6.93 0.00
C ASN A 53 -1.50 -6.64 -1.51
N PHE A 54 -1.58 -5.37 -1.92
CA PHE A 54 -1.36 -4.98 -3.31
C PHE A 54 0.09 -5.17 -3.75
N ALA A 55 1.06 -4.86 -2.90
CA ALA A 55 2.48 -5.09 -3.15
C ALA A 55 2.76 -6.59 -3.40
N LYS A 56 2.13 -7.47 -2.63
CA LYS A 56 2.27 -8.93 -2.77
C LYS A 56 1.59 -9.48 -4.02
N LEU A 57 0.37 -9.04 -4.31
CA LEU A 57 -0.43 -9.60 -5.40
C LEU A 57 -0.12 -8.96 -6.77
N TYR A 58 0.30 -7.69 -6.76
CA TYR A 58 0.42 -6.86 -7.96
C TYR A 58 1.72 -6.01 -7.93
N PRO A 59 2.90 -6.62 -7.71
CA PRO A 59 4.15 -5.89 -7.48
C PRO A 59 4.50 -4.93 -8.63
N ALA A 60 4.27 -5.31 -9.88
CA ALA A 60 4.53 -4.44 -11.04
C ALA A 60 3.66 -3.17 -11.05
N HIS A 61 2.44 -3.23 -10.51
CA HIS A 61 1.55 -2.06 -10.42
C HIS A 61 1.87 -1.18 -9.20
N VAL A 62 2.52 -1.73 -8.18
CA VAL A 62 2.90 -0.99 -6.96
C VAL A 62 4.29 -0.37 -7.07
N PHE A 63 5.27 -1.15 -7.53
CA PHE A 63 6.68 -0.75 -7.60
C PHE A 63 7.11 -0.26 -8.98
N GLY A 64 6.23 -0.34 -9.97
CA GLY A 64 6.52 -0.04 -11.37
C GLY A 64 7.26 -1.16 -12.08
N GLU A 65 7.44 -1.02 -13.40
CA GLU A 65 8.22 -1.97 -14.17
C GLU A 65 9.69 -1.89 -13.72
N ASN A 66 10.28 -3.02 -13.32
CA ASN A 66 11.64 -3.08 -12.76
C ASN A 66 11.90 -2.15 -11.55
N PHE A 67 10.90 -1.96 -10.68
CA PHE A 67 11.06 -1.22 -9.42
C PHE A 67 11.38 0.28 -9.59
N GLU A 68 10.99 0.89 -10.71
CA GLU A 68 11.26 2.31 -11.03
C GLU A 68 10.74 3.31 -9.99
N VAL A 69 9.65 3.01 -9.26
CA VAL A 69 9.10 3.89 -8.21
C VAL A 69 9.44 3.41 -6.79
N LEU A 70 10.36 2.46 -6.65
CA LEU A 70 10.69 1.84 -5.35
C LEU A 70 11.12 2.88 -4.30
N GLY A 71 11.90 3.89 -4.67
CA GLY A 71 12.36 4.92 -3.72
C GLY A 71 11.19 5.66 -3.03
N HIS A 72 10.13 5.96 -3.79
CA HIS A 72 8.93 6.57 -3.24
C HIS A 72 8.17 5.60 -2.33
N MET A 73 8.04 4.33 -2.74
CA MET A 73 7.39 3.29 -1.92
C MET A 73 8.16 2.99 -0.62
N LEU A 74 9.49 3.07 -0.61
CA LEU A 74 10.29 2.91 0.61
C LEU A 74 10.08 4.06 1.59
N THR A 75 9.89 5.29 1.09
CA THR A 75 9.53 6.43 1.92
C THR A 75 8.16 6.20 2.57
N LEU A 76 7.19 5.74 1.78
CA LEU A 76 5.86 5.37 2.28
C LEU A 76 5.92 4.31 3.38
N ILE A 77 6.69 3.24 3.17
CA ILE A 77 6.86 2.16 4.16
C ILE A 77 7.53 2.69 5.43
N THR A 78 8.53 3.58 5.30
CA THR A 78 9.21 4.19 6.45
C THR A 78 8.26 5.05 7.26
N ASP A 79 7.42 5.85 6.61
CA ASP A 79 6.37 6.66 7.27
C ASP A 79 5.38 5.78 8.03
N ALA A 80 5.09 4.58 7.52
CA ALA A 80 4.22 3.61 8.17
C ALA A 80 4.80 3.12 9.49
N PHE A 81 6.10 2.76 9.51
CA PHE A 81 6.78 2.31 10.74
C PHE A 81 6.84 3.39 11.83
N GLN A 82 6.81 4.67 11.45
CA GLN A 82 6.79 5.79 12.38
C GLN A 82 5.39 6.16 12.87
N SER A 83 4.34 5.63 12.24
CA SER A 83 2.96 5.97 12.57
C SER A 83 2.48 5.21 13.81
N PRO A 84 1.99 5.90 14.86
CA PRO A 84 1.46 5.24 16.05
C PRO A 84 0.15 4.48 15.79
N GLN A 85 -0.49 4.73 14.65
CA GLN A 85 -1.73 4.05 14.26
C GLN A 85 -1.49 2.71 13.57
N VAL A 86 -0.26 2.42 13.14
CA VAL A 86 0.06 1.16 12.46
C VAL A 86 0.35 0.10 13.51
N THR A 87 -0.44 -0.97 13.47
CA THR A 87 -0.37 -2.08 14.42
C THR A 87 0.91 -2.92 14.23
N HIS A 88 1.26 -3.70 15.25
CA HIS A 88 2.39 -4.63 15.15
C HIS A 88 2.22 -5.64 14.01
N GLU A 89 1.01 -6.15 13.81
CA GLU A 89 0.69 -7.06 12.71
C GLU A 89 0.96 -6.41 11.34
N THR A 90 0.51 -5.16 11.15
CA THR A 90 0.80 -4.43 9.90
C THR A 90 2.29 -4.13 9.73
N GLN A 91 3.03 -3.86 10.82
CA GLN A 91 4.50 -3.71 10.77
C GLN A 91 5.21 -4.99 10.35
N GLU A 92 4.72 -6.16 10.78
CA GLU A 92 5.24 -7.46 10.32
C GLU A 92 4.98 -7.66 8.82
N LEU A 93 3.79 -7.32 8.33
CA LEU A 93 3.47 -7.37 6.91
C LEU A 93 4.34 -6.41 6.07
N LEU A 94 4.60 -5.21 6.57
CA LEU A 94 5.52 -4.25 5.94
C LEU A 94 6.94 -4.79 5.91
N THR A 95 7.39 -5.44 6.98
CA THR A 95 8.71 -6.10 7.05
C THR A 95 8.81 -7.23 6.03
N GLN A 96 7.79 -8.07 5.92
CA GLN A 96 7.75 -9.13 4.91
C GLN A 96 7.77 -8.54 3.50
N THR A 97 7.02 -7.46 3.26
CA THR A 97 7.01 -6.76 1.97
C THR A 97 8.41 -6.24 1.61
N LEU A 98 9.15 -5.68 2.56
CA LEU A 98 10.54 -5.25 2.34
C LEU A 98 11.49 -6.42 2.01
N GLN A 99 11.34 -7.56 2.68
CA GLN A 99 12.11 -8.76 2.39
C GLN A 99 11.82 -9.30 0.99
N ASP A 100 10.54 -9.30 0.60
CA ASP A 100 10.11 -9.73 -0.73
C ASP A 100 10.69 -8.80 -1.81
N ILE A 101 10.68 -7.48 -1.59
CA ILE A 101 11.32 -6.51 -2.48
C ILE A 101 12.82 -6.81 -2.60
N HIS A 102 13.53 -6.96 -1.49
CA HIS A 102 14.98 -7.18 -1.50
C HIS A 102 15.37 -8.46 -2.24
N THR A 103 14.54 -9.51 -2.15
CA THR A 103 14.78 -10.80 -2.80
C THR A 103 14.51 -10.75 -4.31
N ASN A 104 13.55 -9.93 -4.74
CA ASN A 104 13.09 -9.87 -6.13
C ASN A 104 13.60 -8.66 -6.92
N SER A 105 14.23 -7.68 -6.25
CA SER A 105 14.81 -6.52 -6.92
C SER A 105 16.02 -6.93 -7.78
N PRO A 106 16.16 -6.41 -9.01
CA PRO A 106 17.36 -6.61 -9.80
C PRO A 106 18.61 -6.07 -9.07
N PRO A 107 19.79 -6.68 -9.28
CA PRO A 107 21.04 -6.30 -8.61
C PRO A 107 21.53 -4.89 -8.96
#